data_AF-A0A1M5BDU5-F1
#
_entry.id   AF-A0A1M5BDU5-F1
#
_cell.length_a   1.000
_cell.length_b   1.000
_cell.length_c   1.000
_cell.angle_alpha   90.00
_cell.angle_beta   90.00
_cell.angle_gamma   90.00
#
_symmetry.space_group_name_H-M   'P 1'
#
loop_
_entity.id
_entity.type
_entity.pdbx_description
1 polymer ?
#
loop_
_entity_poly.entity_id
_entity_poly.type
_entity_poly.pdbx_seq_one_letter_code
_entity_poly.pdbx_strand_id
1 'polypeptide(L)'
;MGRKKAVKEEGRKLLQLTDPIAILNLCKSITFLDLKSDCPMDMQYAKTWYNNHYLTGKHVRYVMKQGESIHHYKDGVVYRAHNITDAKAEQLMSENPGYKNLFIDLGPIEEEKEETTEEVEPITEPGLETDLEVEPEENSDSNLDQTPEPDTKPVTEEVIPDQEKEKTTEEVEPEPENKE
;
A
#
# COMPACT_ATOMS: atom_id res chain seq x y z
N MET A 1 -21.27 24.99 -34.77
CA MET A 1 -19.95 24.62 -34.21
C MET A 1 -19.91 25.04 -32.74
N GLY A 2 -20.24 24.14 -31.81
CA GLY A 2 -20.20 24.47 -30.38
C GLY A 2 -18.76 24.54 -29.88
N ARG A 3 -18.34 25.72 -29.42
CA ARG A 3 -17.03 25.90 -28.76
C ARG A 3 -17.06 25.14 -27.44
N LYS A 4 -16.44 23.96 -27.39
CA LYS A 4 -16.19 23.27 -26.12
C LYS A 4 -15.23 24.16 -25.33
N LYS A 5 -15.72 24.78 -24.25
CA LYS A 5 -14.82 25.44 -23.29
C LYS A 5 -13.98 24.32 -22.69
N ALA A 6 -12.67 24.32 -22.99
CA ALA A 6 -11.72 23.53 -22.23
C ALA A 6 -11.76 24.05 -20.80
N VAL A 7 -12.35 23.28 -19.90
CA VAL A 7 -12.23 23.53 -18.46
C VAL A 7 -10.76 23.24 -18.16
N LYS A 8 -10.00 24.29 -17.89
CA LYS A 8 -8.63 24.16 -17.42
C LYS A 8 -8.72 23.58 -16.02
N GLU A 9 -8.40 22.30 -15.85
CA GLU A 9 -8.14 21.73 -14.52
C GLU A 9 -6.88 22.42 -13.99
N GLU A 10 -7.06 23.41 -13.12
CA GLU A 10 -5.98 23.91 -12.27
C GLU A 10 -5.65 22.78 -11.30
N GLY A 11 -4.41 22.28 -11.35
CA GLY A 11 -4.03 21.13 -10.55
C GLY A 11 -3.98 21.53 -9.08
N ARG A 12 -4.35 20.59 -8.21
CA ARG A 12 -4.34 20.84 -6.76
C ARG A 12 -2.93 20.60 -6.22
N LYS A 13 -2.54 21.39 -5.23
CA LYS A 13 -1.29 21.18 -4.50
C LYS A 13 -1.53 20.34 -3.25
N LEU A 14 -0.55 19.51 -2.89
CA LEU A 14 -0.57 18.77 -1.63
C LEU A 14 -0.44 19.73 -0.45
N LEU A 15 -1.30 19.54 0.55
CA LEU A 15 -1.25 20.35 1.77
C LEU A 15 -0.14 19.85 2.68
N GLN A 16 0.84 20.70 2.96
CA GLN A 16 1.89 20.46 3.95
C GLN A 16 1.38 20.81 5.36
N LEU A 17 0.86 19.82 6.07
CA LEU A 17 0.35 19.94 7.44
C LEU A 17 1.40 19.49 8.46
N THR A 18 1.57 20.29 9.52
CA THR A 18 2.42 19.96 10.69
C THR A 18 1.61 19.62 11.94
N ASP A 19 0.39 20.17 12.06
CA ASP A 19 -0.50 19.89 13.20
C ASP A 19 -1.07 18.46 13.12
N PRO A 20 -0.88 17.62 14.16
CA PRO A 20 -1.41 16.25 14.19
C PRO A 20 -2.93 16.18 14.00
N ILE A 21 -3.69 17.11 14.57
CA ILE A 21 -5.16 17.10 14.48
C ILE A 21 -5.62 17.44 13.07
N ALA A 22 -4.98 18.42 12.42
CA ALA A 22 -5.21 18.71 11.00
C ALA A 22 -4.90 17.49 10.11
N ILE A 23 -3.79 16.78 10.35
CA ILE A 23 -3.44 15.56 9.62
C ILE A 23 -4.53 14.48 9.80
N LEU A 24 -5.02 14.29 11.02
CA LEU A 24 -6.09 13.33 11.31
C LEU A 24 -7.39 13.70 10.61
N ASN A 25 -7.77 14.98 10.62
CA ASN A 25 -8.97 15.44 9.91
C ASN A 25 -8.86 15.27 8.40
N LEU A 26 -7.68 15.53 7.82
CA LEU A 26 -7.42 15.25 6.41
C LEU A 26 -7.56 13.75 6.12
N CYS A 27 -6.92 12.90 6.92
CA CYS A 27 -7.01 11.45 6.77
C CYS A 27 -8.47 10.97 6.83
N LYS A 28 -9.28 11.46 7.77
CA LYS A 28 -10.73 11.18 7.84
C LYS A 28 -11.48 11.58 6.57
N SER A 29 -11.19 12.77 6.05
CA SER A 29 -11.91 13.30 4.88
C SER A 29 -11.69 12.47 3.61
N ILE A 30 -10.56 11.75 3.52
CA ILE A 30 -10.18 10.95 2.36
C ILE A 30 -10.52 9.46 2.58
N THR A 31 -10.21 8.93 3.76
CA THR A 31 -10.34 7.49 4.05
C THR A 31 -11.69 7.10 4.63
N PHE A 32 -12.49 8.07 5.10
CA PHE A 32 -13.75 7.88 5.83
C PHE A 32 -13.65 6.95 7.05
N LEU A 33 -12.45 6.82 7.63
CA LEU A 33 -12.24 6.08 8.89
C LEU A 33 -12.69 6.92 10.09
N ASP A 34 -13.26 6.25 11.09
CA ASP A 34 -13.66 6.87 12.36
C ASP A 34 -12.47 6.98 13.34
N LEU A 35 -11.45 7.74 12.93
CA LEU A 35 -10.23 7.95 13.72
C LEU A 35 -10.52 8.85 14.92
N LYS A 36 -10.04 8.52 16.13
CA LYS A 36 -10.25 9.39 17.30
C LYS A 36 -8.98 10.14 17.68
N SER A 37 -9.13 11.42 18.07
CA SER A 37 -7.99 12.28 18.46
C SER A 37 -7.44 11.96 19.85
N ASP A 38 -8.24 11.31 20.70
CA ASP A 38 -7.86 10.82 22.03
C ASP A 38 -7.16 9.46 21.97
N CYS A 39 -7.18 8.78 20.81
CA CYS A 39 -6.54 7.48 20.60
C CYS A 39 -5.12 7.66 20.02
N PRO A 40 -4.04 7.32 20.75
CA PRO A 40 -2.68 7.44 20.24
C PRO A 40 -2.42 6.57 19.00
N MET A 41 -3.09 5.42 18.91
CA MET A 41 -2.96 4.51 17.76
C MET A 41 -3.55 5.13 16.50
N ASP A 42 -4.73 5.73 16.58
CA ASP A 42 -5.36 6.42 15.44
C ASP A 42 -4.54 7.62 14.99
N MET A 43 -3.93 8.32 15.96
CA MET A 43 -3.03 9.44 15.68
C MET A 43 -1.76 9.01 14.95
N GLN A 44 -1.15 7.92 15.38
CA GLN A 44 0.00 7.33 14.70
C GLN A 44 -0.40 6.85 13.30
N TYR A 45 -1.54 6.18 13.16
CA TYR A 45 -2.06 5.73 11.86
C TYR A 45 -2.21 6.90 10.89
N ALA A 46 -2.89 7.98 11.30
CA ALA A 46 -3.10 9.16 10.45
C ALA A 46 -1.76 9.78 10.01
N LYS A 47 -0.79 9.88 10.93
CA LYS A 47 0.55 10.39 10.63
C LYS A 47 1.29 9.50 9.62
N THR A 48 1.28 8.18 9.80
CA THR A 48 1.92 7.24 8.88
C THR A 48 1.24 7.28 7.51
N TRP A 49 -0.09 7.30 7.48
CA TRP A 49 -0.85 7.42 6.24
C TRP A 49 -0.51 8.71 5.49
N TYR A 50 -0.48 9.84 6.18
CA TYR A 50 -0.19 11.15 5.59
C TYR A 50 1.21 11.18 4.95
N ASN A 51 2.24 10.68 5.64
CA ASN A 51 3.60 10.67 5.10
C ASN A 51 3.76 9.66 3.94
N ASN A 52 3.18 8.47 4.07
CA ASN A 52 3.45 7.39 3.11
C ASN A 52 2.52 7.38 1.89
N HIS A 53 1.31 7.95 2.01
CA HIS A 53 0.28 7.91 0.98
C HIS A 53 -0.11 9.29 0.46
N TYR A 54 -0.33 10.27 1.34
CA TYR A 54 -0.77 11.60 0.93
C TYR A 54 0.40 12.41 0.35
N LEU A 55 1.49 12.58 1.10
CA LEU A 55 2.65 13.34 0.65
C LEU A 55 3.39 12.71 -0.55
N THR A 56 3.26 11.41 -0.75
CA THR A 56 3.84 10.69 -1.90
C THR A 56 2.97 10.72 -3.15
N GLY A 57 1.79 11.35 -3.09
CA GLY A 57 0.86 11.38 -4.22
C GLY A 57 0.16 10.06 -4.54
N LYS A 58 0.22 9.05 -3.65
CA LYS A 58 -0.36 7.71 -3.91
C LYS A 58 -1.87 7.63 -3.67
N HIS A 59 -2.42 8.51 -2.84
CA HIS A 59 -3.83 8.47 -2.43
C HIS A 59 -4.37 9.89 -2.23
N VAL A 60 -4.53 10.59 -3.34
CA VAL A 60 -4.74 12.05 -3.37
C VAL A 60 -5.70 12.51 -4.48
N ARG A 61 -5.90 11.68 -5.50
CA ARG A 61 -6.75 11.99 -6.66
C ARG A 61 -8.13 11.35 -6.55
N TYR A 62 -8.20 10.03 -6.35
CA TYR A 62 -9.46 9.30 -6.35
C TYR A 62 -9.86 8.93 -4.95
N VAL A 63 -11.01 9.46 -4.52
CA VAL A 63 -11.61 9.12 -3.23
C VAL A 63 -12.87 8.31 -3.45
N MET A 64 -12.92 7.09 -2.93
CA MET A 64 -14.12 6.25 -2.99
C MET A 64 -15.21 6.84 -2.09
N LYS A 65 -16.45 6.93 -2.58
CA LYS A 65 -17.59 7.43 -1.80
C LYS A 65 -17.76 6.66 -0.48
N GLN A 66 -18.16 7.39 0.56
CA GLN A 66 -18.38 6.80 1.88
C GLN A 66 -19.45 5.71 1.84
N GLY A 67 -19.15 4.54 2.44
CA GLY A 67 -20.07 3.41 2.51
C GLY A 67 -20.04 2.49 1.27
N GLU A 68 -19.37 2.89 0.19
CA GLU A 68 -19.18 2.03 -0.98
C GLU A 68 -18.01 1.05 -0.76
N SER A 69 -18.08 -0.10 -1.44
CA SER A 69 -16.97 -1.05 -1.48
C SER A 69 -16.98 -1.83 -2.79
N ILE A 70 -15.79 -2.23 -3.25
CA ILE A 70 -15.63 -3.02 -4.47
C ILE A 70 -15.06 -4.38 -4.09
N HIS A 71 -15.81 -5.44 -4.38
CA HIS A 71 -15.34 -6.81 -4.28
C HIS A 71 -14.64 -7.18 -5.57
N HIS A 72 -13.30 -7.13 -5.58
CA HIS A 72 -12.54 -7.42 -6.78
C HIS A 72 -12.27 -8.92 -6.90
N TYR A 73 -12.77 -9.52 -7.98
CA TYR A 73 -12.80 -10.98 -8.14
C TYR A 73 -11.44 -11.60 -8.50
N LYS A 74 -10.50 -10.83 -9.08
CA LYS A 74 -9.20 -11.37 -9.53
C LYS A 74 -8.19 -11.51 -8.40
N ASP A 75 -8.14 -10.54 -7.49
CA ASP A 75 -7.24 -10.57 -6.33
C ASP A 75 -7.95 -11.00 -5.03
N GLY A 76 -9.28 -11.11 -5.05
CA GLY A 76 -10.08 -11.49 -3.88
C GLY A 76 -10.10 -10.41 -2.79
N VAL A 77 -9.69 -9.17 -3.09
CA VAL A 77 -9.60 -8.08 -2.13
C VAL A 77 -10.87 -7.23 -2.16
N VAL A 78 -11.33 -6.84 -0.96
CA VAL A 78 -12.40 -5.84 -0.82
C VAL A 78 -11.77 -4.47 -0.68
N TYR A 79 -11.96 -3.63 -1.70
CA TYR A 79 -11.50 -2.27 -1.72
C TYR A 79 -12.54 -1.33 -1.11
N ARG A 80 -12.05 -0.42 -0.26
CA ARG A 80 -12.75 0.65 0.45
C ARG A 80 -11.91 1.92 0.34
N ALA A 81 -12.50 3.05 0.72
CA ALA A 81 -11.80 4.34 0.70
C ALA A 81 -10.41 4.30 1.35
N HIS A 82 -10.23 3.66 2.50
CA HIS A 82 -8.93 3.65 3.22
C HIS A 82 -7.83 2.76 2.62
N ASN A 83 -8.15 1.76 1.79
CA ASN A 83 -7.17 0.80 1.26
C ASN A 83 -7.01 0.84 -0.27
N ILE A 84 -7.67 1.79 -0.94
CA ILE A 84 -7.53 1.98 -2.38
C ILE A 84 -6.54 3.11 -2.68
N THR A 85 -5.55 2.82 -3.52
CA THR A 85 -4.61 3.83 -4.05
C THR A 85 -5.12 4.37 -5.38
N ASP A 86 -4.61 5.52 -5.80
CA ASP A 86 -5.01 6.15 -7.06
C ASP A 86 -4.73 5.22 -8.25
N ALA A 87 -3.56 4.58 -8.29
CA ALA A 87 -3.21 3.61 -9.32
C ALA A 87 -4.18 2.42 -9.37
N LYS A 88 -4.63 1.92 -8.21
CA LYS A 88 -5.59 0.82 -8.15
C LYS A 88 -6.99 1.28 -8.56
N ALA A 89 -7.39 2.50 -8.21
CA ALA A 89 -8.65 3.08 -8.67
C ALA A 89 -8.70 3.17 -10.20
N GLU A 90 -7.63 3.65 -10.84
CA GLU A 90 -7.52 3.69 -12.31
C GLU A 90 -7.57 2.31 -12.93
N GLN A 91 -6.86 1.33 -12.35
CA GLN A 91 -6.93 -0.05 -12.78
C GLN A 91 -8.38 -0.58 -12.73
N LEU A 92 -9.06 -0.42 -11.59
CA LEU A 92 -10.44 -0.88 -11.43
C LEU A 92 -11.39 -0.20 -12.42
N MET A 93 -11.26 1.12 -12.63
CA MET A 93 -12.08 1.87 -13.58
C MET A 93 -11.81 1.49 -15.04
N SER A 94 -10.60 1.03 -15.37
CA SER A 94 -10.24 0.51 -16.68
C SER A 94 -10.83 -0.89 -16.90
N GLU A 95 -10.76 -1.75 -15.88
CA GLU A 95 -11.32 -3.10 -15.93
C GLU A 95 -12.84 -3.12 -16.00
N ASN A 96 -13.51 -2.23 -15.25
CA ASN A 96 -14.95 -2.07 -15.30
C ASN A 96 -15.33 -0.58 -15.21
N PRO A 97 -15.79 0.02 -16.33
CA PRO A 97 -16.23 1.40 -16.37
C PRO A 97 -17.36 1.75 -15.38
N GLY A 98 -18.11 0.77 -14.89
CA GLY A 98 -19.16 0.96 -13.89
C GLY A 98 -18.64 1.48 -12.55
N TYR A 99 -17.38 1.21 -12.21
CA TYR A 99 -16.79 1.68 -10.94
C TYR A 99 -16.51 3.18 -10.91
N LYS A 100 -16.51 3.87 -12.05
CA LYS A 100 -16.28 5.33 -12.12
C LYS A 100 -17.25 6.12 -11.23
N ASN A 101 -18.50 5.64 -11.10
CA ASN A 101 -19.51 6.31 -10.29
C ASN A 101 -19.28 6.18 -8.77
N LEU A 102 -18.39 5.28 -8.36
CA LEU A 102 -18.03 5.04 -6.96
C LEU A 102 -16.89 5.96 -6.49
N PHE A 103 -16.13 6.54 -7.43
CA PHE A 103 -15.01 7.43 -7.14
C PHE A 103 -15.41 8.88 -7.34
N ILE A 104 -14.84 9.73 -6.50
CA ILE A 104 -14.79 11.17 -6.63
C ILE A 104 -13.38 11.48 -7.15
N ASP A 105 -13.29 11.94 -8.40
CA ASP A 105 -12.02 12.49 -8.92
C ASP A 105 -11.89 13.91 -8.39
N LEU A 106 -10.92 14.08 -7.52
CA LEU A 106 -10.62 15.36 -6.94
C LEU A 106 -9.75 16.21 -7.90
N GLY A 107 -9.21 15.64 -8.98
CA GLY A 107 -8.38 16.31 -9.98
C GLY A 107 -6.88 16.06 -9.77
N PRO A 108 -6.07 16.27 -10.83
CA PRO A 108 -4.64 15.99 -10.84
C PRO A 108 -3.89 16.86 -9.84
N ILE A 109 -2.77 16.33 -9.35
CA ILE A 109 -1.85 17.08 -8.50
C ILE A 109 -0.78 17.73 -9.36
N GLU A 110 -0.57 19.02 -9.14
CA GLU A 110 0.63 19.69 -9.62
C GLU A 110 1.80 19.16 -8.79
N GLU A 111 2.41 18.09 -9.29
CA GLU A 111 3.74 17.71 -8.85
C GLU A 111 4.65 18.87 -9.24
N GLU A 112 5.00 19.70 -8.26
CA GLU A 112 6.17 20.55 -8.37
C GLU A 112 7.33 19.59 -8.57
N LYS A 113 7.63 19.31 -9.84
CA LYS A 113 8.81 18.61 -10.29
C LYS A 113 9.97 19.31 -9.60
N GLU A 114 10.48 18.73 -8.52
CA GLU A 114 11.77 19.10 -8.00
C GLU A 114 12.73 18.92 -9.17
N GLU A 115 13.12 20.04 -9.77
CA GLU A 115 14.33 20.11 -10.58
C GLU A 115 15.48 19.75 -9.64
N THR A 116 15.73 18.45 -9.50
CA THR A 116 17.05 17.96 -9.15
C THR A 116 17.97 18.38 -10.29
N THR A 117 18.45 19.62 -10.23
CA THR A 117 19.55 20.09 -11.06
C THR A 117 20.72 19.15 -10.86
N GLU A 118 21.10 18.54 -11.97
CA GLU A 118 22.31 17.77 -12.19
C GLU A 118 23.58 18.45 -11.64
N GLU A 119 24.52 17.60 -11.22
CA GLU A 119 25.96 17.70 -11.49
C GLU A 119 26.75 18.83 -10.80
N VAL A 120 27.48 18.45 -9.74
CA VAL A 120 28.81 19.01 -9.49
C VAL A 120 29.76 17.89 -8.99
N GLU A 121 30.42 17.21 -9.91
CA GLU A 121 31.76 16.64 -9.71
C GLU A 121 32.66 17.24 -10.81
N PRO A 122 34.01 17.28 -10.72
CA PRO A 122 34.91 17.23 -9.56
C PRO A 122 35.83 18.48 -9.49
N ILE A 123 36.29 18.90 -8.32
CA ILE A 123 37.47 19.79 -8.22
C ILE A 123 38.69 18.99 -7.77
N THR A 124 39.66 18.91 -8.68
CA THR A 124 40.97 18.29 -8.51
C THR A 124 42.00 19.37 -8.12
N GLU A 125 42.93 18.98 -7.24
CA GLU A 125 44.29 19.55 -6.95
C GLU A 125 44.45 20.76 -6.00
N PRO A 126 45.64 20.96 -5.37
CA PRO A 126 46.52 19.99 -4.68
C PRO A 126 47.10 20.52 -3.34
N GLY A 127 47.56 19.60 -2.48
CA GLY A 127 48.74 19.75 -1.59
C GLY A 127 48.76 20.85 -0.50
N LEU A 128 48.69 20.43 0.77
CA LEU A 128 49.80 20.69 1.69
C LEU A 128 49.86 19.65 2.81
N GLU A 129 51.05 19.10 2.94
CA GLU A 129 51.47 18.02 3.81
C GLU A 129 51.61 18.48 5.28
N THR A 130 51.33 17.56 6.20
CA THR A 130 51.97 17.41 7.53
C THR A 130 51.42 16.09 8.06
N ASP A 131 51.99 14.97 7.64
CA ASP A 131 53.17 14.36 8.28
C ASP A 131 52.97 14.09 9.77
N LEU A 132 52.54 12.86 10.04
CA LEU A 132 53.06 12.00 11.10
C LEU A 132 52.86 10.55 10.60
N GLU A 133 53.73 10.19 9.65
CA GLU A 133 54.66 9.04 9.73
C GLU A 133 54.15 7.73 10.39
N VAL A 134 53.96 6.71 9.52
CA VAL A 134 54.44 5.29 9.60
C VAL A 134 53.67 4.30 10.50
N GLU A 135 52.86 3.36 9.98
CA GLU A 135 53.16 2.09 9.21
C GLU A 135 53.51 0.88 10.13
N PRO A 136 53.48 -0.40 9.67
CA PRO A 136 52.54 -1.07 8.76
C PRO A 136 52.11 -2.49 9.24
N GLU A 137 51.18 -3.07 8.49
CA GLU A 137 50.90 -4.49 8.17
C GLU A 137 51.58 -5.65 8.96
N GLU A 138 50.80 -6.68 9.32
CA GLU A 138 50.76 -7.91 8.49
C GLU A 138 49.74 -8.96 8.96
N ASN A 139 49.11 -9.53 7.94
CA ASN A 139 48.32 -10.75 7.83
C ASN A 139 48.75 -11.93 8.73
N SER A 140 47.78 -12.76 9.13
CA SER A 140 47.57 -14.07 8.47
C SER A 140 46.53 -14.94 9.19
N ASP A 141 45.48 -15.25 8.44
CA ASP A 141 44.94 -16.60 8.20
C ASP A 141 44.94 -17.64 9.33
N SER A 142 43.75 -18.02 9.77
CA SER A 142 43.40 -19.43 9.98
C SER A 142 41.87 -19.61 9.92
N ASN A 143 41.42 -19.90 8.70
CA ASN A 143 40.51 -20.97 8.31
C ASN A 143 39.48 -21.58 9.31
N LEU A 144 38.27 -21.75 8.75
CA LEU A 144 37.33 -22.87 8.93
C LEU A 144 36.73 -23.11 10.32
N ASP A 145 35.45 -22.75 10.47
CA ASP A 145 34.45 -23.78 10.74
C ASP A 145 33.07 -23.37 10.16
N GLN A 146 32.66 -24.08 9.11
CA GLN A 146 31.26 -24.28 8.80
C GLN A 146 30.80 -25.42 9.69
N THR A 147 29.81 -25.23 10.56
CA THR A 147 28.49 -25.86 10.39
C THR A 147 27.49 -25.37 11.46
N PRO A 148 26.19 -25.38 11.13
CA PRO A 148 25.12 -24.95 12.01
C PRO A 148 24.81 -26.04 13.04
N GLU A 149 24.50 -25.67 14.27
CA GLU A 149 23.87 -26.60 15.22
C GLU A 149 22.33 -26.52 15.08
N PRO A 150 21.68 -27.61 14.65
CA PRO A 150 20.25 -27.79 14.70
C PRO A 150 19.85 -28.43 16.04
N ASP A 151 19.28 -27.66 16.96
CA ASP A 151 18.66 -28.28 18.13
C ASP A 151 17.33 -28.93 17.74
N THR A 152 17.36 -30.26 17.81
CA THR A 152 16.39 -31.18 17.26
C THR A 152 15.54 -31.74 18.40
N LYS A 153 14.28 -31.32 18.46
CA LYS A 153 13.05 -32.10 18.80
C LYS A 153 12.95 -32.77 20.20
N PRO A 154 11.71 -33.13 20.61
CA PRO A 154 11.21 -34.43 20.17
C PRO A 154 9.89 -34.34 19.39
N VAL A 155 9.83 -35.19 18.38
CA VAL A 155 8.64 -35.66 17.68
C VAL A 155 7.68 -36.28 18.71
N THR A 156 6.41 -35.88 18.65
CA THR A 156 5.30 -36.82 18.89
C THR A 156 4.41 -36.77 17.66
N GLU A 157 4.69 -37.72 16.79
CA GLU A 157 3.80 -38.29 15.78
C GLU A 157 2.75 -39.15 16.51
N GLU A 158 1.66 -39.50 15.82
CA GLU A 158 0.46 -40.24 16.28
C GLU A 158 -0.67 -39.33 16.82
N VAL A 159 -1.90 -39.28 16.28
CA VAL A 159 -2.63 -40.06 15.28
C VAL A 159 -3.71 -39.14 14.69
N ILE A 160 -3.89 -39.17 13.37
CA ILE A 160 -5.13 -38.73 12.73
C ILE A 160 -6.16 -39.83 12.99
N PRO A 161 -7.27 -39.61 13.72
CA PRO A 161 -8.37 -40.55 13.65
C PRO A 161 -9.07 -40.33 12.31
N ASP A 162 -8.73 -41.25 11.42
CA ASP A 162 -9.56 -41.78 10.34
C ASP A 162 -11.06 -41.73 10.69
N GLN A 163 -11.84 -41.03 9.87
CA GLN A 163 -13.30 -41.19 9.82
C GLN A 163 -13.64 -41.70 8.42
N GLU A 164 -13.24 -42.95 8.14
CA GLU A 164 -13.90 -43.75 7.12
C GLU A 164 -15.38 -43.98 7.49
N LYS A 165 -16.25 -43.63 6.53
CA LYS A 165 -17.48 -44.31 6.14
C LYS A 165 -18.44 -44.78 7.24
N GLU A 166 -19.64 -44.19 7.21
CA GLU A 166 -20.82 -45.02 7.02
C GLU A 166 -21.51 -44.72 5.70
N LYS A 167 -21.90 -45.82 5.07
CA LYS A 167 -22.42 -46.00 3.73
C LYS A 167 -23.92 -46.27 3.85
N THR A 168 -24.66 -45.87 2.82
CA THR A 168 -25.96 -46.42 2.34
C THR A 168 -27.24 -46.03 3.08
N THR A 169 -28.11 -45.30 2.36
CA THR A 169 -29.39 -45.76 1.77
C THR A 169 -29.85 -44.62 0.82
N GLU A 170 -30.01 -44.83 -0.50
CA GLU A 170 -31.24 -45.29 -1.18
C GLU A 170 -32.48 -44.58 -0.60
N GLU A 171 -33.36 -43.86 -1.31
CA GLU A 171 -33.84 -43.89 -2.70
C GLU A 171 -34.96 -42.80 -2.80
N VAL A 172 -35.35 -42.38 -4.02
CA VAL A 172 -36.68 -41.77 -4.40
C VAL A 172 -36.97 -40.33 -3.90
N GLU A 173 -37.41 -39.29 -4.63
CA GLU A 173 -37.97 -39.03 -5.98
C GLU A 173 -37.87 -37.51 -6.26
N PRO A 174 -37.89 -37.06 -7.54
CA PRO A 174 -38.21 -35.68 -7.90
C PRO A 174 -39.70 -35.51 -8.27
N GLU A 175 -40.45 -34.64 -7.57
CA GLU A 175 -41.71 -34.08 -8.09
C GLU A 175 -41.45 -32.73 -8.78
N PRO A 176 -41.73 -32.61 -10.09
CA PRO A 176 -42.18 -31.36 -10.68
C PRO A 176 -43.71 -31.39 -10.81
N GLU A 177 -44.41 -30.60 -9.99
CA GLU A 177 -45.84 -30.39 -10.18
C GLU A 177 -46.08 -29.65 -11.50
N ASN A 178 -46.91 -30.28 -12.34
CA ASN A 178 -47.27 -29.86 -13.68
C ASN A 178 -48.15 -28.59 -13.67
N LYS A 179 -47.82 -27.71 -14.62
CA LYS A 179 -48.72 -27.14 -15.63
C LYS A 179 -50.22 -27.48 -15.49
N GLU A 180 -51.03 -26.48 -15.15
CA GLU A 180 -52.29 -26.12 -15.82
C GLU A 180 -52.59 -24.63 -15.65
#